data_AF-A0A9X1NSE0-F1
#
_entry.id   AF-A0A9X1NSE0-F1
#
_cell.length_a   1.000
_cell.length_b   1.000
_cell.length_c   1.000
_cell.angle_alpha   90.00
_cell.angle_beta   90.00
_cell.angle_gamma   90.00
#
_symmetry.space_group_name_H-M   'P 1'
#
loop_
_entity.id
_entity.type
_entity.pdbx_description
1 polymer ?
#
loop_
_entity_poly.entity_id
_entity_poly.type
_entity_poly.pdbx_seq_one_letter_code
_entity_poly.pdbx_strand_id
1 'polypeptide(L)'
;MQNHSSDDDTKLRQAQTDLAMLFSTDLHVGAERFYKIKRKGTALNLRYEIDGELHQRSYLSALSWRAILLFALTESKTVIVHEMDEPGRYRRLFPTTLLRRLQWHARPNANFPPVARLYDPNGSAVMLLTRSRLCGHAVDVLHNLTDGEPVFQPLWISDIMALRPMLGINLVRDDAFSATMPVSAYLEAAAITGRIAAEPELCETPFGGNVPRLELPRPSAAVRSLFDQACRENPAVQDLQGRTAYGDYDFD
;
A
#
# COMPACT_ATOMS: atom_id res chain seq x y z
N MET A 1 10.71 35.48 9.75
CA MET A 1 10.92 34.56 8.61
C MET A 1 11.37 33.23 9.20
N GLN A 2 10.45 32.28 9.40
CA GLN A 2 10.70 31.03 10.13
C GLN A 2 10.61 29.84 9.17
N ASN A 3 11.70 29.08 9.06
CA ASN A 3 11.83 27.64 8.79
C ASN A 3 10.80 26.93 7.87
N HIS A 4 10.58 27.41 6.64
CA HIS A 4 9.84 26.61 5.63
C HIS A 4 10.73 25.60 4.88
N SER A 5 12.05 25.77 4.87
CA SER A 5 12.96 24.93 4.08
C SER A 5 13.18 23.51 4.62
N SER A 6 13.14 23.28 5.94
CA SER A 6 13.49 21.96 6.51
C SER A 6 12.35 20.93 6.44
N ASP A 7 11.11 21.39 6.46
CA ASP A 7 9.92 20.52 6.43
C ASP A 7 9.66 19.99 5.00
N ASP A 8 9.88 20.83 3.99
CA ASP A 8 9.74 20.44 2.59
C ASP A 8 10.83 19.44 2.15
N ASP A 9 12.08 19.63 2.58
CA ASP A 9 13.16 18.67 2.33
C ASP A 9 12.89 17.30 2.99
N THR A 10 12.29 17.31 4.19
CA THR A 10 11.95 16.07 4.90
C THR A 10 10.82 15.32 4.20
N LYS A 11 9.77 16.03 3.76
CA LYS A 11 8.66 15.46 2.98
C LYS A 11 9.14 14.90 1.65
N LEU A 12 10.03 15.61 0.96
CA LEU A 12 10.60 15.17 -0.31
C LEU A 12 11.40 13.86 -0.14
N ARG A 13 12.25 13.79 0.89
CA ARG A 13 13.00 12.56 1.22
C ARG A 13 12.09 11.40 1.59
N GLN A 14 11.02 11.65 2.34
CA GLN A 14 10.03 10.61 2.66
C GLN A 14 9.30 10.14 1.41
N ALA A 15 8.89 11.04 0.52
CA ALA A 15 8.26 10.67 -0.75
C ALA A 15 9.19 9.82 -1.63
N GLN A 16 10.48 10.18 -1.72
CA GLN A 16 11.49 9.38 -2.41
C GLN A 16 11.65 7.99 -1.77
N THR A 17 11.65 7.92 -0.44
CA THR A 17 11.69 6.66 0.31
C THR A 17 10.47 5.78 0.02
N ASP A 18 9.28 6.36 0.08
CA ASP A 18 8.04 5.65 -0.21
C ASP A 18 7.98 5.16 -1.66
N LEU A 19 8.39 6.00 -2.62
CA LEU A 19 8.48 5.61 -4.03
C LEU A 19 9.46 4.45 -4.22
N ALA A 20 10.67 4.52 -3.65
CA ALA A 20 11.67 3.46 -3.72
C ALA A 20 11.09 2.11 -3.25
N MET A 21 10.38 2.10 -2.12
CA MET A 21 9.72 0.89 -1.62
C MET A 21 8.59 0.42 -2.54
N LEU A 22 7.72 1.33 -3.00
CA LEU A 22 6.61 1.02 -3.91
C LEU A 22 7.04 0.53 -5.29
N PHE A 23 8.25 0.88 -5.73
CA PHE A 23 8.91 0.37 -6.93
C PHE A 23 9.84 -0.82 -6.66
N SER A 24 9.93 -1.26 -5.42
CA SER A 24 10.60 -2.52 -5.07
C SER A 24 9.61 -3.66 -4.89
N THR A 25 8.30 -3.38 -4.80
CA THR A 25 7.27 -4.40 -4.53
C THR A 25 6.34 -4.68 -5.72
N ASP A 26 6.01 -5.96 -5.86
CA ASP A 26 5.02 -6.46 -6.81
C ASP A 26 3.84 -7.05 -6.05
N LEU A 27 2.64 -6.52 -6.30
CA LEU A 27 1.43 -7.16 -5.80
C LEU A 27 1.26 -8.51 -6.51
N HIS A 28 1.22 -9.58 -5.74
CA HIS A 28 0.90 -10.92 -6.23
C HIS A 28 -0.53 -11.28 -5.82
N VAL A 29 -1.23 -11.98 -6.70
CA VAL A 29 -2.54 -12.58 -6.42
C VAL A 29 -2.49 -14.04 -6.85
N GLY A 30 -2.63 -14.94 -5.90
CA GLY A 30 -2.19 -16.33 -6.02
C GLY A 30 -0.70 -16.42 -6.37
N ALA A 31 -0.36 -17.30 -7.31
CA ALA A 31 0.98 -17.45 -7.86
C ALA A 31 1.36 -16.38 -8.91
N GLU A 32 0.42 -15.52 -9.32
CA GLU A 32 0.62 -14.58 -10.42
C GLU A 32 0.90 -13.16 -9.95
N ARG A 33 1.65 -12.42 -10.77
CA ARG A 33 1.88 -10.98 -10.57
C ARG A 33 0.68 -10.21 -11.08
N PHE A 34 0.15 -9.31 -10.27
CA PHE A 34 -1.07 -8.58 -10.58
C PHE A 34 -1.01 -7.87 -11.93
N TYR A 35 0.11 -7.20 -12.25
CA TYR A 35 0.26 -6.47 -13.51
C TYR A 35 0.29 -7.38 -14.76
N LYS A 36 0.58 -8.68 -14.60
CA LYS A 36 0.61 -9.65 -15.71
C LYS A 36 -0.76 -10.24 -15.99
N ILE A 37 -1.69 -10.19 -15.03
CA ILE A 37 -3.01 -10.77 -15.20
C ILE A 37 -3.79 -9.89 -16.16
N LYS A 38 -4.02 -10.38 -17.39
CA LYS A 38 -4.78 -9.68 -18.42
C LYS A 38 -6.11 -10.38 -18.63
N ARG A 39 -7.21 -9.72 -18.30
CA ARG A 39 -8.56 -10.16 -18.67
C ARG A 39 -9.13 -9.22 -19.73
N LYS A 40 -9.80 -9.77 -20.74
CA LYS A 40 -10.43 -8.95 -21.78
C LYS A 40 -11.58 -8.16 -21.16
N GLY A 41 -11.69 -6.88 -21.52
CA GLY A 41 -12.76 -6.00 -21.06
C GLY A 41 -12.59 -5.44 -19.65
N THR A 42 -11.44 -5.68 -18.98
CA THR A 42 -11.17 -5.13 -17.64
C THR A 42 -10.33 -3.87 -17.72
N ALA A 43 -10.74 -2.80 -17.03
CA ALA A 43 -9.99 -1.57 -16.91
C ALA A 43 -10.26 -0.91 -15.55
N LEU A 44 -9.26 -0.23 -14.99
CA LEU A 44 -9.44 0.66 -13.85
C LEU A 44 -9.75 2.07 -14.37
N ASN A 45 -10.96 2.58 -14.08
CA ASN A 45 -11.34 3.95 -14.40
C ASN A 45 -10.88 4.89 -13.29
N LEU A 46 -10.30 6.05 -13.63
CA LEU A 46 -9.93 7.07 -12.65
C LEU A 46 -10.41 8.44 -13.11
N ARG A 47 -10.80 9.24 -12.11
CA ARG A 47 -10.93 10.68 -12.24
C ARG A 47 -10.01 11.34 -11.22
N TYR A 48 -9.06 12.12 -11.70
CA TYR A 48 -8.01 12.71 -10.88
C TYR A 48 -7.62 14.07 -11.44
N GLU A 49 -6.96 14.87 -10.63
CA GLU A 49 -6.47 16.21 -10.96
C GLU A 49 -4.94 16.21 -10.84
N ILE A 50 -4.26 16.88 -11.78
CA ILE A 50 -2.84 17.21 -11.70
C ILE A 50 -2.70 18.72 -11.86
N ASP A 51 -2.17 19.42 -10.86
CA ASP A 51 -2.00 20.88 -10.85
C ASP A 51 -3.26 21.67 -11.26
N GLY A 52 -4.44 21.24 -10.80
CA GLY A 52 -5.72 21.88 -11.16
C GLY A 52 -6.36 21.36 -12.46
N GLU A 53 -5.64 20.58 -13.27
CA GLU A 53 -6.18 20.01 -14.52
C GLU A 53 -6.87 18.68 -14.25
N LEU A 54 -8.18 18.62 -14.52
CA LEU A 54 -8.98 17.41 -14.34
C LEU A 54 -8.78 16.44 -15.51
N HIS A 55 -8.46 15.20 -15.17
CA HIS A 55 -8.33 14.09 -16.10
C HIS A 55 -9.31 12.96 -15.78
N GLN A 56 -9.79 12.30 -16.83
CA GLN A 56 -10.56 11.06 -16.73
C GLN A 56 -9.99 10.03 -17.71
N ARG A 57 -9.50 8.91 -17.18
CA ARG A 57 -8.81 7.87 -17.97
C ARG A 57 -9.16 6.46 -17.50
N SER A 58 -9.06 5.51 -18.41
CA SER A 58 -9.19 4.08 -18.13
C SER A 58 -7.85 3.40 -18.37
N TYR A 59 -7.31 2.72 -17.36
CA TYR A 59 -6.05 1.99 -17.48
C TYR A 59 -6.28 0.49 -17.56
N LEU A 60 -5.63 -0.13 -18.54
CA LEU A 60 -5.65 -1.58 -18.74
C LEU A 60 -4.62 -2.31 -17.85
N SER A 61 -3.78 -1.57 -17.12
CA SER A 61 -2.77 -2.11 -16.23
C SER A 61 -2.55 -1.19 -15.04
N ALA A 62 -2.37 -1.80 -13.87
CA ALA A 62 -1.93 -1.13 -12.65
C ALA A 62 -0.64 -0.30 -12.83
N LEU A 63 0.30 -0.78 -13.66
CA LEU A 63 1.57 -0.09 -13.90
C LEU A 63 1.41 1.28 -14.58
N SER A 64 0.37 1.45 -15.40
CA SER A 64 0.15 2.73 -16.12
C SER A 64 -0.10 3.88 -15.14
N TRP A 65 -0.85 3.64 -14.07
CA TRP A 65 -1.08 4.64 -13.04
C TRP A 65 0.18 4.93 -12.22
N ARG A 66 0.92 3.89 -11.83
CA ARG A 66 2.21 4.06 -11.11
C ARG A 66 3.17 4.96 -11.88
N ALA A 67 3.26 4.79 -13.20
CA ALA A 67 4.09 5.63 -14.06
C ALA A 67 3.64 7.10 -14.08
N ILE A 68 2.33 7.36 -14.15
CA ILE A 68 1.78 8.73 -14.13
C ILE A 68 2.08 9.41 -12.80
N LEU A 69 1.88 8.70 -11.68
CA LEU A 69 2.24 9.24 -10.37
C LEU A 69 3.74 9.50 -10.25
N LEU A 70 4.58 8.62 -10.79
CA LEU A 70 6.02 8.86 -10.82
C LEU A 70 6.36 10.18 -11.51
N PHE A 71 5.90 10.37 -12.76
CA PHE A 71 6.19 11.58 -13.52
C PHE A 71 5.67 12.84 -12.82
N ALA A 72 4.44 12.81 -12.32
CA ALA A 72 3.86 13.94 -11.62
C ALA A 72 4.67 14.30 -10.36
N LEU A 73 5.06 13.30 -9.56
CA LEU A 73 5.79 13.52 -8.31
C LEU A 73 7.25 13.93 -8.55
N THR A 74 7.92 13.40 -9.58
CA THR A 74 9.27 13.86 -9.96
C THR A 74 9.25 15.32 -10.44
N GLU A 75 8.15 15.77 -11.02
CA GLU A 75 7.94 17.15 -11.45
C GLU A 75 7.37 18.05 -10.33
N SER A 76 7.27 17.54 -9.09
CA SER A 76 6.70 18.25 -7.92
C SER A 76 5.26 18.72 -8.13
N LYS A 77 4.49 18.00 -8.96
CA LYS A 77 3.09 18.30 -9.24
C LYS A 77 2.18 17.79 -8.14
N THR A 78 1.09 18.51 -7.91
CA THR A 78 0.05 18.08 -6.96
C THR A 78 -0.89 17.11 -7.67
N VAL A 79 -1.10 15.93 -7.09
CA VAL A 79 -2.05 14.93 -7.62
C VAL A 79 -3.18 14.70 -6.63
N ILE A 80 -4.42 14.85 -7.08
CA ILE A 80 -5.62 14.59 -6.27
C ILE A 80 -6.46 13.54 -6.97
N VAL A 81 -6.76 12.45 -6.28
CA VAL A 81 -7.67 11.42 -6.80
C VAL A 81 -9.09 11.70 -6.31
N HIS A 82 -10.04 11.82 -7.24
CA HIS A 82 -11.45 12.02 -6.92
C HIS A 82 -12.26 10.73 -6.94
N GLU A 83 -12.01 9.88 -7.93
CA GLU A 83 -12.70 8.59 -8.14
C GLU A 83 -11.72 7.55 -8.66
N MET A 84 -11.91 6.31 -8.24
CA MET A 84 -11.27 5.14 -8.82
C MET A 84 -12.29 4.01 -8.93
N ASP A 85 -12.18 3.23 -10.00
CA ASP A 85 -12.99 2.06 -10.33
C ASP A 85 -14.44 2.39 -10.71
N GLU A 86 -15.31 2.62 -9.73
CA GLU A 86 -16.74 2.94 -9.91
C GLU A 86 -17.11 4.19 -9.10
N PRO A 87 -18.12 4.96 -9.54
CA PRO A 87 -18.55 6.17 -8.83
C PRO A 87 -18.79 5.93 -7.34
N GLY A 88 -18.10 6.72 -6.51
CA GLY A 88 -18.17 6.71 -5.07
C GLY A 88 -17.43 5.56 -4.38
N ARG A 89 -16.93 4.55 -5.12
CA ARG A 89 -16.28 3.39 -4.51
C ARG A 89 -14.99 3.77 -3.78
N TYR A 90 -14.16 4.60 -4.39
CA TYR A 90 -12.93 5.11 -3.77
C TYR A 90 -13.23 5.76 -2.42
N ARG A 91 -14.23 6.64 -2.36
CA ARG A 91 -14.62 7.33 -1.11
C ARG A 91 -15.26 6.41 -0.07
N ARG A 92 -15.92 5.32 -0.48
CA ARG A 92 -16.46 4.31 0.44
C ARG A 92 -15.36 3.47 1.09
N LEU A 93 -14.36 3.05 0.30
CA LEU A 93 -13.23 2.25 0.79
C LEU A 93 -12.19 3.08 1.54
N PHE A 94 -11.91 4.28 1.05
CA PHE A 94 -10.91 5.20 1.57
C PHE A 94 -11.55 6.57 1.89
N PRO A 95 -12.49 6.65 2.85
CA PRO A 95 -13.06 7.93 3.25
C PRO A 95 -11.98 8.84 3.84
N THR A 96 -12.18 10.17 3.75
CA THR A 96 -11.22 11.16 4.26
C THR A 96 -10.83 10.94 5.72
N THR A 97 -11.76 10.46 6.55
CA THR A 97 -11.51 10.11 7.95
C THR A 97 -10.51 8.96 8.10
N LEU A 98 -10.62 7.93 7.26
CA LEU A 98 -9.67 6.80 7.22
C LEU A 98 -8.29 7.27 6.73
N LEU A 99 -8.25 8.02 5.63
CA LEU A 99 -6.99 8.54 5.09
C LEU A 99 -6.24 9.42 6.10
N ARG A 100 -6.96 10.27 6.85
CA ARG A 100 -6.37 11.07 7.94
C ARG A 100 -5.80 10.20 9.07
N ARG A 101 -6.50 9.13 9.46
CA ARG A 101 -5.98 8.19 10.48
C ARG A 101 -4.75 7.43 9.99
N LEU A 102 -4.76 6.96 8.74
CA LEU A 102 -3.60 6.34 8.11
C LEU A 102 -2.40 7.31 8.04
N GLN A 103 -2.65 8.58 7.72
CA GLN A 103 -1.61 9.62 7.72
C GLN A 103 -1.07 9.90 9.13
N TRP A 104 -1.92 9.88 10.15
CA TRP A 104 -1.47 10.00 11.55
C TRP A 104 -0.55 8.83 11.95
N HIS A 105 -0.84 7.62 11.47
CA HIS A 105 0.00 6.43 11.67
C HIS A 105 1.29 6.48 10.83
N ALA A 106 1.45 7.46 9.93
CA ALA A 106 2.68 7.64 9.15
C ALA A 106 3.80 8.35 9.92
N ARG A 107 3.62 8.66 11.21
CA ARG A 107 4.68 9.17 12.09
C ARG A 107 5.75 8.11 12.41
N PRO A 108 6.97 8.48 12.85
CA PRO A 108 7.98 7.53 13.29
C PRO A 108 7.52 6.65 14.47
N ASN A 109 8.20 5.52 14.66
CA ASN A 109 7.98 4.53 15.73
C ASN A 109 6.54 3.97 15.79
N ALA A 110 6.05 3.53 14.64
CA ALA A 110 4.64 3.24 14.42
C ALA A 110 4.23 1.80 14.76
N ASN A 111 4.33 1.34 16.01
CA ASN A 111 3.74 0.05 16.43
C ASN A 111 2.23 0.16 16.74
N PHE A 112 1.49 0.95 15.96
CA PHE A 112 0.08 1.22 16.24
C PHE A 112 -0.81 0.06 15.79
N PRO A 113 -2.02 -0.06 16.36
CA PRO A 113 -3.02 -0.98 15.84
C PRO A 113 -3.35 -0.70 14.36
N PRO A 114 -3.64 -1.72 13.54
CA PRO A 114 -4.12 -1.52 12.19
C PRO A 114 -5.35 -0.60 12.15
N VAL A 115 -5.40 0.31 11.17
CA VAL A 115 -6.42 1.36 11.10
C VAL A 115 -7.74 0.85 10.53
N ALA A 116 -7.67 -0.09 9.58
CA ALA A 116 -8.85 -0.64 8.92
C ALA A 116 -8.59 -2.06 8.43
N ARG A 117 -9.68 -2.82 8.33
CA ARG A 117 -9.72 -4.11 7.67
C ARG A 117 -10.56 -4.01 6.40
N LEU A 118 -10.01 -4.49 5.30
CA LEU A 118 -10.74 -4.74 4.06
C LEU A 118 -10.89 -6.25 3.87
N TYR A 119 -12.02 -6.71 3.38
CA TYR A 119 -12.24 -8.12 3.05
C TYR A 119 -13.12 -8.28 1.82
N ASP A 120 -12.99 -9.40 1.11
CA ASP A 120 -13.92 -9.78 0.04
C ASP A 120 -15.06 -10.63 0.62
N PRO A 121 -16.33 -10.17 0.59
CA PRO A 121 -17.46 -10.95 1.10
C PRO A 121 -17.69 -12.28 0.36
N ASN A 122 -17.20 -12.40 -0.87
CA ASN A 122 -17.39 -13.58 -1.72
C ASN A 122 -16.11 -14.43 -1.82
N GLY A 123 -15.08 -14.11 -1.04
CA GLY A 123 -13.78 -14.77 -1.11
C GLY A 123 -13.09 -14.84 0.25
N SER A 124 -11.83 -15.26 0.24
CA SER A 124 -10.98 -15.34 1.44
C SER A 124 -10.03 -14.15 1.59
N ALA A 125 -10.06 -13.20 0.65
CA ALA A 125 -9.15 -12.07 0.64
C ALA A 125 -9.41 -11.13 1.83
N VAL A 126 -8.35 -10.83 2.59
CA VAL A 126 -8.33 -9.95 3.76
C VAL A 126 -7.09 -9.07 3.68
N MET A 127 -7.25 -7.81 4.08
CA MET A 127 -6.18 -6.83 4.19
C MET A 127 -6.33 -6.03 5.48
N LEU A 128 -5.25 -5.83 6.21
CA LEU A 128 -5.16 -4.86 7.30
C LEU A 128 -4.32 -3.67 6.85
N LEU A 129 -4.92 -2.48 6.84
CA LEU A 129 -4.26 -1.23 6.48
C LEU A 129 -3.67 -0.59 7.73
N THR A 130 -2.39 -0.21 7.70
CA THR A 130 -1.67 0.18 8.93
C THR A 130 -1.24 1.65 8.93
N ARG A 131 -0.65 2.15 7.84
CA ARG A 131 -0.26 3.56 7.70
C ARG A 131 -0.35 4.03 6.25
N SER A 132 -0.39 5.35 6.08
CA SER A 132 -0.30 5.97 4.76
C SER A 132 1.15 6.08 4.29
N ARG A 133 1.31 6.01 2.97
CA ARG A 133 2.53 6.24 2.22
C ARG A 133 2.23 7.21 1.09
N LEU A 134 3.26 7.94 0.66
CA LEU A 134 3.23 8.77 -0.54
C LEU A 134 2.01 9.71 -0.58
N CYS A 135 1.87 10.52 0.46
CA CYS A 135 0.80 11.53 0.57
C CYS A 135 -0.62 10.97 0.40
N GLY A 136 -0.89 9.72 0.83
CA GLY A 136 -2.22 9.12 0.72
C GLY A 136 -2.47 8.35 -0.58
N HIS A 137 -1.48 8.20 -1.46
CA HIS A 137 -1.62 7.39 -2.68
C HIS A 137 -1.31 5.90 -2.46
N ALA A 138 -0.66 5.57 -1.35
CA ALA A 138 -0.30 4.22 -0.97
C ALA A 138 -0.49 3.98 0.52
N VAL A 139 -0.44 2.71 0.92
CA VAL A 139 -0.61 2.25 2.30
C VAL A 139 0.25 1.02 2.57
N ASP A 140 0.71 0.85 3.81
CA ASP A 140 1.29 -0.43 4.23
C ASP A 140 0.17 -1.40 4.61
N VAL A 141 0.27 -2.62 4.11
CA VAL A 141 -0.79 -3.61 4.17
C VAL A 141 -0.25 -4.98 4.58
N LEU A 142 -0.90 -5.60 5.57
CA LEU A 142 -0.81 -7.04 5.81
C LEU A 142 -1.96 -7.72 5.06
N HIS A 143 -1.67 -8.59 4.08
CA HIS A 143 -2.69 -9.22 3.24
C HIS A 143 -2.42 -10.69 2.94
N ASN A 144 -3.46 -11.44 2.57
CA ASN A 144 -3.39 -12.86 2.21
C ASN A 144 -3.75 -13.16 0.74
N LEU A 145 -3.50 -12.22 -0.17
CA LEU A 145 -3.80 -12.39 -1.60
C LEU A 145 -2.95 -13.44 -2.32
N THR A 146 -1.82 -13.86 -1.76
CA THR A 146 -0.90 -14.85 -2.34
C THR A 146 -1.35 -16.27 -2.05
N ASP A 147 -0.83 -17.26 -2.80
CA ASP A 147 -1.08 -18.69 -2.52
C ASP A 147 -0.30 -19.20 -1.28
N GLY A 148 0.60 -18.38 -0.74
CA GLY A 148 1.41 -18.68 0.45
C GLY A 148 0.95 -17.93 1.71
N GLU A 149 1.88 -17.74 2.64
CA GLU A 149 1.66 -17.02 3.89
C GLU A 149 1.27 -15.54 3.66
N PRO A 150 0.66 -14.88 4.66
CA PRO A 150 0.38 -13.44 4.59
C PRO A 150 1.64 -12.63 4.31
N VAL A 151 1.47 -11.55 3.55
CA VAL A 151 2.55 -10.65 3.14
C VAL A 151 2.31 -9.27 3.76
N PHE A 152 3.37 -8.67 4.30
CA PHE A 152 3.35 -7.29 4.79
C PHE A 152 4.19 -6.37 3.90
N GLN A 153 3.53 -5.53 3.11
CA GLN A 153 4.19 -4.68 2.13
C GLN A 153 3.44 -3.37 1.85
N PRO A 154 4.14 -2.33 1.34
CA PRO A 154 3.49 -1.15 0.80
C PRO A 154 2.77 -1.50 -0.51
N LEU A 155 1.52 -1.07 -0.62
CA LEU A 155 0.69 -1.20 -1.81
C LEU A 155 0.14 0.15 -2.25
N TRP A 156 0.06 0.35 -3.56
CA TRP A 156 -0.67 1.48 -4.13
C TRP A 156 -2.17 1.29 -3.89
N ILE A 157 -2.87 2.36 -3.53
CA ILE A 157 -4.32 2.29 -3.40
C ILE A 157 -4.97 1.94 -4.75
N SER A 158 -4.39 2.39 -5.86
CA SER A 158 -4.84 2.01 -7.21
C SER A 158 -4.83 0.50 -7.44
N ASP A 159 -3.85 -0.22 -6.88
CA ASP A 159 -3.74 -1.66 -7.07
C ASP A 159 -4.83 -2.37 -6.29
N ILE A 160 -5.06 -1.95 -5.04
CA ILE A 160 -6.18 -2.41 -4.21
C ILE A 160 -7.52 -2.15 -4.93
N MET A 161 -7.70 -0.96 -5.51
CA MET A 161 -8.91 -0.60 -6.23
C MET A 161 -9.10 -1.43 -7.50
N ALA A 162 -8.01 -1.75 -8.21
CA ALA A 162 -8.04 -2.52 -9.46
C ALA A 162 -8.34 -4.01 -9.28
N LEU A 163 -8.23 -4.56 -8.07
CA LEU A 163 -8.56 -5.96 -7.78
C LEU A 163 -9.98 -6.34 -8.23
N ARG A 164 -10.96 -5.46 -8.03
CA ARG A 164 -12.35 -5.72 -8.43
C ARG A 164 -12.52 -5.73 -9.95
N PRO A 165 -12.24 -4.65 -10.70
CA PRO A 165 -12.48 -4.64 -12.14
C PRO A 165 -11.57 -5.62 -12.88
N MET A 166 -10.37 -5.94 -12.37
CA MET A 166 -9.42 -6.82 -13.05
C MET A 166 -9.55 -8.29 -12.66
N LEU A 167 -9.87 -8.60 -11.41
CA LEU A 167 -9.90 -9.99 -10.91
C LEU A 167 -11.24 -10.44 -10.34
N GLY A 168 -12.19 -9.52 -10.13
CA GLY A 168 -13.46 -9.81 -9.46
C GLY A 168 -13.37 -9.84 -7.94
N ILE A 169 -12.20 -9.54 -7.35
CA ILE A 169 -12.02 -9.53 -5.89
C ILE A 169 -12.63 -8.23 -5.35
N ASN A 170 -13.79 -8.34 -4.71
CA ASN A 170 -14.59 -7.18 -4.31
C ASN A 170 -14.37 -6.81 -2.85
N LEU A 171 -13.23 -6.17 -2.58
CA LEU A 171 -12.94 -5.67 -1.24
C LEU A 171 -13.98 -4.63 -0.79
N VAL A 172 -14.49 -4.83 0.43
CA VAL A 172 -15.31 -3.90 1.21
C VAL A 172 -14.63 -3.59 2.53
N ARG A 173 -14.99 -2.46 3.15
CA ARG A 173 -14.50 -2.08 4.47
C ARG A 173 -15.30 -2.80 5.55
N ASP A 174 -14.61 -3.34 6.53
CA ASP A 174 -15.22 -3.89 7.73
C ASP A 174 -15.51 -2.74 8.72
N ASP A 175 -16.77 -2.34 8.83
CA ASP A 175 -17.19 -1.27 9.74
C ASP A 175 -17.17 -1.68 11.22
N ALA A 176 -17.18 -2.99 11.50
CA ALA A 176 -17.11 -3.52 12.87
C ALA A 176 -15.67 -3.73 13.35
N PHE A 177 -14.69 -3.63 12.46
CA PHE A 177 -13.29 -3.82 12.79
C PHE A 177 -12.77 -2.73 13.74
N SER A 178 -12.22 -3.14 14.89
CA SER A 178 -11.73 -2.24 15.92
C SER A 178 -10.46 -2.78 16.58
N ALA A 179 -9.33 -2.64 15.90
CA ALA A 179 -8.02 -3.05 16.44
C ALA A 179 -7.56 -2.24 17.66
N THR A 180 -7.15 -2.98 18.68
CA THR A 180 -6.53 -2.56 19.94
C THR A 180 -5.13 -3.14 20.09
N MET A 181 -4.89 -4.34 19.54
CA MET A 181 -3.56 -4.95 19.50
C MET A 181 -2.65 -4.22 18.51
N PRO A 182 -1.34 -4.08 18.79
CA PRO A 182 -0.40 -3.42 17.89
C PRO A 182 -0.17 -4.27 16.63
N VAL A 183 0.23 -3.64 15.52
CA VAL A 183 0.53 -4.34 14.26
C VAL A 183 1.57 -5.46 14.41
N SER A 184 2.54 -5.31 15.31
CA SER A 184 3.49 -6.37 15.70
C SER A 184 2.80 -7.70 16.06
N ALA A 185 1.74 -7.65 16.87
CA ALA A 185 0.99 -8.84 17.28
C ALA A 185 0.31 -9.52 16.09
N TYR A 186 -0.22 -8.75 15.13
CA TYR A 186 -0.79 -9.30 13.90
C TYR A 186 0.27 -9.95 13.01
N LEU A 187 1.46 -9.36 12.93
CA LEU A 187 2.58 -9.91 12.16
C LEU A 187 3.12 -11.20 12.78
N GLU A 188 3.29 -11.23 14.10
CA GLU A 188 3.73 -12.42 14.83
C GLU A 188 2.69 -13.53 14.72
N ALA A 189 1.40 -13.23 14.92
CA ALA A 189 0.33 -14.21 14.70
C ALA A 189 0.28 -14.72 13.26
N ALA A 190 0.50 -13.85 12.26
CA ALA A 190 0.53 -14.25 10.87
C ALA A 190 1.67 -15.23 10.57
N ALA A 191 2.84 -15.04 11.16
CA ALA A 191 3.96 -15.95 11.02
C ALA A 191 3.75 -17.29 11.75
N ILE A 192 3.11 -17.28 12.92
CA ILE A 192 2.83 -18.50 13.68
C ILE A 192 1.73 -19.33 13.00
N THR A 193 0.68 -18.67 12.53
CA THR A 193 -0.54 -19.35 12.07
C THR A 193 -0.65 -19.49 10.56
N GLY A 194 0.20 -18.79 9.79
CA GLY A 194 0.11 -18.73 8.34
C GLY A 194 -1.14 -18.01 7.82
N ARG A 195 -1.83 -17.22 8.65
CA ARG A 195 -3.05 -16.47 8.27
C ARG A 195 -3.19 -15.17 9.05
N ILE A 196 -4.01 -14.26 8.55
CA ILE A 196 -4.36 -13.03 9.28
C ILE A 196 -5.37 -13.40 10.36
N ALA A 197 -4.93 -13.41 11.62
CA ALA A 197 -5.78 -13.74 12.77
C ALA A 197 -6.81 -12.64 13.05
N ALA A 198 -7.98 -13.04 13.55
CA ALA A 198 -8.94 -12.10 14.10
C ALA A 198 -8.48 -11.63 15.49
N GLU A 199 -8.94 -10.46 15.91
CA GLU A 199 -8.46 -9.86 17.14
C GLU A 199 -8.74 -10.65 18.43
N PRO A 200 -9.90 -11.30 18.62
CA PRO A 200 -10.11 -12.16 19.78
C PRO A 200 -9.06 -13.29 19.89
N GLU A 201 -8.63 -13.83 18.75
CA GLU A 201 -7.60 -14.89 18.70
C GLU A 201 -6.23 -14.35 19.11
N LEU A 202 -5.93 -13.08 18.81
CA LEU A 202 -4.68 -12.45 19.23
C LEU A 202 -4.60 -12.35 20.75
N CYS A 203 -5.70 -12.02 21.43
CA CYS A 203 -5.73 -11.90 22.89
C CYS A 203 -5.42 -13.23 23.61
N GLU A 204 -5.69 -14.36 22.95
CA GLU A 204 -5.45 -15.70 23.49
C GLU A 204 -4.09 -16.29 23.08
N THR A 205 -3.39 -15.64 22.13
CA THR A 205 -2.13 -16.13 21.59
C THR A 205 -0.95 -15.69 22.47
N PRO A 206 -0.08 -16.61 22.91
CA PRO A 206 1.13 -16.24 23.62
C PRO A 206 2.16 -15.67 22.63
N PHE A 207 2.38 -14.35 22.70
CA PHE A 207 3.41 -13.67 21.90
C PHE A 207 4.75 -13.70 22.61
N GLY A 208 5.81 -14.03 21.87
CA GLY A 208 7.19 -14.00 22.32
C GLY A 208 7.85 -12.63 22.18
N GLY A 209 7.16 -11.66 21.55
CA GLY A 209 7.70 -10.31 21.31
C GLY A 209 8.74 -10.26 20.20
N ASN A 210 8.97 -11.39 19.51
CA ASN A 210 9.83 -11.44 18.34
C ASN A 210 8.92 -11.31 17.11
N VAL A 211 9.00 -10.17 16.42
CA VAL A 211 8.20 -9.93 15.20
C VAL A 211 9.00 -10.43 13.98
N PRO A 212 8.72 -11.64 13.46
CA PRO A 212 9.42 -12.14 12.29
C PRO A 212 9.07 -11.30 11.06
N ARG A 213 10.04 -11.20 10.15
CA ARG A 213 9.79 -10.62 8.82
C ARG A 213 9.13 -11.66 7.94
N LEU A 214 7.85 -11.44 7.62
CA LEU A 214 7.11 -12.24 6.66
C LEU A 214 7.79 -12.16 5.28
N GLU A 215 7.81 -13.28 4.56
CA GLU A 215 8.48 -13.36 3.27
C GLU A 215 7.79 -12.45 2.24
N LEU A 216 8.59 -11.63 1.56
CA LEU A 216 8.12 -10.81 0.45
C LEU A 216 8.29 -11.56 -0.88
N PRO A 217 7.29 -11.54 -1.77
CA PRO A 217 7.46 -12.04 -3.12
C PRO A 217 8.63 -11.35 -3.84
N ARG A 218 9.43 -12.12 -4.58
CA ARG A 218 10.59 -11.57 -5.29
C ARG A 218 10.15 -10.54 -6.34
N PRO A 219 10.77 -9.34 -6.38
CA PRO A 219 10.42 -8.32 -7.36
C PRO A 219 10.69 -8.81 -8.79
N SER A 220 9.81 -8.46 -9.74
CA SER A 220 9.98 -8.78 -11.15
C SER A 220 11.11 -8.01 -11.82
N ALA A 221 11.57 -8.48 -12.99
CA ALA A 221 12.53 -7.74 -13.81
C ALA A 221 11.99 -6.36 -14.25
N ALA A 222 10.68 -6.22 -14.44
CA ALA A 222 10.06 -4.94 -14.80
C ALA A 222 10.13 -3.95 -13.63
N VAL A 223 9.77 -4.40 -12.43
CA VAL A 223 9.85 -3.60 -11.20
C VAL A 223 11.31 -3.24 -10.86
N ARG A 224 12.24 -4.21 -10.98
CA ARG A 224 13.68 -3.92 -10.85
C ARG A 224 14.15 -2.90 -11.88
N SER A 225 13.76 -3.01 -13.14
CA SER A 225 14.15 -2.03 -14.15
C SER A 225 13.60 -0.63 -13.88
N LEU A 226 12.40 -0.51 -13.29
CA LEU A 226 11.85 0.79 -12.86
C LEU A 226 12.67 1.37 -11.70
N PHE A 227 13.02 0.52 -10.73
CA PHE A 227 13.89 0.91 -9.61
C PHE A 227 15.29 1.33 -10.10
N ASP A 228 15.90 0.55 -11.00
CA ASP A 228 17.21 0.85 -11.60
C ASP A 228 17.16 2.17 -12.38
N GLN A 229 16.08 2.44 -13.10
CA GLN A 229 15.88 3.73 -13.76
C GLN A 229 15.79 4.87 -12.75
N ALA A 230 15.02 4.71 -11.68
CA ALA A 230 14.92 5.71 -10.62
C ALA A 230 16.28 5.96 -9.94
N CYS A 231 17.12 4.93 -9.76
CA CYS A 231 18.48 5.07 -9.24
C CYS A 231 19.40 5.84 -10.20
N ARG A 232 19.24 5.67 -11.52
CA ARG A 232 20.00 6.45 -12.52
C ARG A 232 19.64 7.93 -12.51
N GLU A 233 18.35 8.23 -12.32
CA GLU A 233 17.85 9.60 -12.27
C GLU A 233 18.15 10.27 -10.91
N ASN A 234 18.20 9.48 -9.84
CA ASN A 234 18.50 9.94 -8.50
C ASN A 234 19.37 8.90 -7.74
N PRO A 235 20.71 9.07 -7.73
CA PRO A 235 21.62 8.11 -7.08
C PRO A 235 21.36 7.88 -5.59
N ALA A 236 20.77 8.85 -4.87
CA ALA A 236 20.42 8.69 -3.46
C ALA A 236 19.36 7.61 -3.22
N VAL A 237 18.61 7.21 -4.26
CA VAL A 237 17.64 6.11 -4.20
C VAL A 237 18.34 4.75 -4.08
N GLN A 238 19.60 4.64 -4.49
CA GLN A 238 20.37 3.40 -4.39
C GLN A 238 20.57 2.97 -2.93
N ASP A 239 20.74 3.93 -2.01
CA ASP A 239 20.89 3.67 -0.57
C ASP A 239 19.61 3.10 0.06
N LEU A 240 18.49 3.17 -0.65
CA LEU A 240 17.19 2.64 -0.23
C LEU A 240 16.96 1.20 -0.73
N GLN A 241 17.92 0.61 -1.44
CA GLN A 241 17.81 -0.75 -1.94
C GLN A 241 17.65 -1.75 -0.78
N GLY A 242 16.63 -2.60 -0.86
CA GLY A 242 16.34 -3.60 0.17
C GLY A 242 15.64 -3.05 1.43
N ARG A 243 15.35 -1.75 1.47
CA ARG A 243 14.46 -1.18 2.50
C ARG A 243 13.06 -1.74 2.33
N THR A 244 12.42 -2.11 3.43
CA THR A 244 11.05 -2.63 3.48
C THR A 244 10.21 -1.81 4.44
N ALA A 245 8.89 -2.01 4.42
CA ALA A 245 7.98 -1.34 5.36
C ALA A 245 8.41 -1.52 6.81
N TYR A 246 8.96 -2.69 7.18
CA TYR A 246 9.42 -3.01 8.54
C TYR A 246 10.42 -1.99 9.11
N GLY A 247 11.24 -1.36 8.27
CA GLY A 247 12.24 -0.38 8.74
C GLY A 247 11.64 0.92 9.30
N ASP A 248 10.35 1.15 9.10
CA ASP A 248 9.65 2.35 9.59
C ASP A 248 8.74 2.08 10.80
N TYR A 249 8.77 0.85 11.31
CA TYR A 249 8.08 0.42 12.52
C TYR A 249 9.09 0.21 13.64
N ASP A 250 8.63 0.48 14.86
CA ASP A 250 9.38 0.20 16.09
C ASP A 250 8.75 -1.04 16.72
N PHE A 251 9.44 -2.18 16.63
CA PHE A 251 8.92 -3.47 17.12
C PHE A 251 9.58 -3.88 18.44
N ASP A 252 10.40 -3.00 19.01
CA ASP A 252 11.12 -3.23 20.26
C ASP A 252 10.22 -3.09 21.50
#